data_AF-A0A963FRU2-F1
#
_entry.id   AF-A0A963FRU2-F1
#
_cell.length_a   1.000
_cell.length_b   1.000
_cell.length_c   1.000
_cell.angle_alpha   90.00
_cell.angle_beta   90.00
_cell.angle_gamma   90.00
#
_symmetry.space_group_name_H-M   'P 1'
#
loop_
_entity.id
_entity.type
_entity.pdbx_description
1 polymer ?
#
loop_
_entity_poly.entity_id
_entity_poly.type
_entity_poly.pdbx_seq_one_letter_code
_entity_poly.pdbx_strand_id
1 'polypeptide(L)'
;MKRTLMLCLASACVASTPALAAGVHFVAPADGATVPQEFTVKMGVDGMSVHPAGEIKEGTGHHHVVVDGGPIDAGQPVPADATHLHFGKGQTETTLKLAPGKHTLTLQFADGQHRSYGPDLSQTITVNVE
;
A
#
# COMPACT_ATOMS: atom_id res chain seq x y z
N MET A 1 -57.06 -37.64 -18.37
CA MET A 1 -56.63 -36.54 -17.49
C MET A 1 -55.26 -36.85 -16.93
N LYS A 2 -54.27 -35.97 -17.16
CA LYS A 2 -53.22 -35.51 -16.23
C LYS A 2 -52.03 -35.00 -17.04
N ARG A 3 -51.98 -33.66 -17.13
CA ARG A 3 -50.84 -32.86 -17.55
C ARG A 3 -49.71 -33.08 -16.54
N THR A 4 -48.47 -33.22 -16.99
CA THR A 4 -47.30 -32.96 -16.15
C THR A 4 -46.43 -31.94 -16.85
N LEU A 5 -46.18 -30.86 -16.11
CA LEU A 5 -45.45 -29.66 -16.46
C LEU A 5 -44.01 -29.75 -15.93
N MET A 6 -43.06 -29.47 -16.82
CA MET A 6 -41.80 -28.71 -16.68
C MET A 6 -41.03 -28.73 -15.35
N LEU A 7 -39.71 -28.98 -15.44
CA LEU A 7 -38.74 -28.21 -14.67
C LEU A 7 -37.43 -28.08 -15.45
N CYS A 8 -37.17 -26.88 -15.97
CA CYS A 8 -35.87 -26.51 -16.52
C CYS A 8 -35.05 -25.90 -15.37
N LEU A 9 -33.99 -26.58 -14.92
CA LEU A 9 -33.03 -26.01 -13.96
C LEU A 9 -32.16 -25.00 -14.71
N ALA A 10 -32.32 -23.71 -14.41
CA ALA A 10 -31.36 -22.69 -14.81
C ALA A 10 -30.14 -22.76 -13.89
N SER A 11 -28.98 -23.10 -14.45
CA SER A 11 -27.70 -23.05 -13.75
C SER A 11 -27.22 -21.59 -13.71
N ALA A 12 -27.06 -21.03 -12.51
CA ALA A 12 -26.54 -19.69 -12.32
C ALA A 12 -25.01 -19.73 -12.38
N CYS A 13 -24.43 -19.15 -13.44
CA CYS A 13 -22.99 -18.87 -13.50
C CYS A 13 -22.67 -17.72 -12.54
N VAL A 14 -21.96 -18.01 -11.44
CA VAL A 14 -21.38 -16.97 -10.58
C VAL A 14 -20.17 -16.40 -11.31
N ALA A 15 -20.28 -15.19 -11.83
CA ALA A 15 -19.14 -14.48 -12.41
C ALA A 15 -18.23 -14.02 -11.26
N SER A 16 -17.07 -14.65 -11.10
CA SER A 16 -16.01 -14.15 -10.22
C SER A 16 -15.45 -12.87 -10.81
N THR A 17 -15.70 -11.72 -10.16
CA THR A 17 -15.00 -10.48 -10.50
C THR A 17 -13.51 -10.67 -10.27
N PRO A 18 -12.64 -10.38 -11.25
CA PRO A 18 -11.20 -10.45 -11.01
C PRO A 18 -10.83 -9.49 -9.88
N ALA A 19 -10.10 -10.00 -8.88
CA ALA A 19 -9.51 -9.13 -7.87
C ALA A 19 -8.51 -8.19 -8.56
N LEU A 20 -8.54 -6.90 -8.21
CA LEU A 20 -7.48 -5.96 -8.62
C LEU A 20 -6.14 -6.51 -8.13
N ALA A 21 -5.10 -6.40 -8.96
CA ALA A 21 -3.74 -6.68 -8.52
C ALA A 21 -3.42 -5.77 -7.33
N ALA A 22 -2.95 -6.36 -6.22
CA ALA A 22 -2.62 -5.60 -5.03
C ALA A 22 -1.34 -4.80 -5.24
N GLY A 23 -1.28 -3.57 -4.74
CA GLY A 23 -0.11 -2.73 -4.85
C GLY A 23 -0.26 -1.43 -4.06
N VAL A 24 0.84 -0.73 -3.85
CA VAL A 24 0.85 0.62 -3.26
C VAL A 24 1.39 1.62 -4.25
N HIS A 25 0.97 2.87 -4.09
CA HIS A 25 1.47 3.95 -4.94
C HIS A 25 1.53 5.28 -4.20
N PHE A 26 2.46 6.14 -4.60
CA PHE A 26 2.44 7.56 -4.26
C PHE A 26 1.40 8.27 -5.13
N VAL A 27 0.38 8.83 -4.48
CA VAL A 27 -0.54 9.78 -5.11
C VAL A 27 0.16 11.12 -5.31
N ALA A 28 1.03 11.50 -4.37
CA ALA A 28 1.95 12.62 -4.46
C ALA A 28 3.13 12.40 -3.49
N PRO A 29 4.32 12.94 -3.76
CA PRO A 29 4.72 13.53 -5.04
C PRO A 29 4.85 12.48 -6.15
N ALA A 30 4.89 12.94 -7.39
CA ALA A 30 5.21 12.07 -8.53
C ALA A 30 6.72 11.75 -8.54
N ASP A 31 7.10 10.65 -9.19
CA ASP A 31 8.51 10.32 -9.40
C ASP A 31 9.24 11.42 -10.17
N GLY A 32 10.41 11.79 -9.66
CA GLY A 32 11.26 12.87 -10.19
C GLY A 32 10.82 14.28 -9.81
N ALA A 33 9.78 14.46 -8.99
CA ALA A 33 9.29 15.78 -8.62
C ALA A 33 10.34 16.61 -7.86
N THR A 34 10.41 17.91 -8.16
CA THR A 34 11.08 18.89 -7.32
C THR A 34 10.10 19.39 -6.25
N VAL A 35 10.51 19.35 -4.99
CA VAL A 35 9.67 19.68 -3.83
C VAL A 35 10.43 20.60 -2.88
N PRO A 36 9.74 21.47 -2.11
CA PRO A 36 10.38 22.22 -1.05
C PRO A 36 10.92 21.30 0.06
N GLN A 37 11.80 21.82 0.91
CA GLN A 37 12.32 21.10 2.10
C GLN A 37 11.25 20.45 2.99
N GLU A 38 10.06 21.04 3.06
CA GLU A 38 8.90 20.48 3.77
C GLU A 38 7.74 20.29 2.78
N PHE A 39 7.36 19.04 2.55
CA PHE A 39 6.42 18.69 1.48
C PHE A 39 5.47 17.58 1.89
N THR A 40 4.29 17.58 1.27
CA THR A 40 3.24 16.59 1.51
C THR A 40 3.49 15.33 0.70
N VAL A 41 3.32 14.18 1.35
CA VAL A 41 3.32 12.85 0.76
C VAL A 41 1.94 12.23 0.94
N LYS A 42 1.34 11.75 -0.16
CA LYS A 42 0.04 11.06 -0.19
C LYS A 42 0.23 9.65 -0.73
N MET A 43 -0.34 8.68 -0.05
CA MET A 43 -0.12 7.25 -0.24
C MET A 43 -1.46 6.57 -0.57
N GLY A 44 -1.43 5.65 -1.52
CA GLY A 44 -2.56 4.83 -1.94
C GLY A 44 -2.22 3.34 -1.88
N VAL A 45 -3.27 2.54 -1.84
CA VAL A 45 -3.22 1.07 -1.92
C VAL A 45 -4.38 0.58 -2.76
N ASP A 46 -4.11 -0.36 -3.66
CA ASP A 46 -5.08 -1.06 -4.49
C ASP A 46 -5.12 -2.54 -4.07
N GLY A 47 -6.29 -3.19 -4.20
CA GLY A 47 -6.48 -4.61 -3.87
C GLY A 47 -6.41 -4.95 -2.37
N MET A 48 -6.08 -3.99 -1.49
CA MET A 48 -6.08 -4.11 -0.03
C MET A 48 -6.73 -2.90 0.63
N SER A 49 -6.92 -2.94 1.95
CA SER A 49 -7.45 -1.81 2.73
C SER A 49 -6.47 -1.35 3.80
N VAL A 50 -6.43 -0.03 4.05
CA VAL A 50 -5.66 0.54 5.16
C VAL A 50 -6.34 0.21 6.49
N HIS A 51 -5.57 -0.29 7.45
CA HIS A 51 -5.99 -0.63 8.81
C HIS A 51 -4.86 -0.33 9.81
N PRO A 52 -5.16 0.22 11.00
CA PRO A 52 -4.14 0.47 12.01
C PRO A 52 -3.33 -0.78 12.38
N ALA A 53 -2.08 -0.56 12.79
CA ALA A 53 -1.23 -1.55 13.41
C ALA A 53 -1.86 -2.14 14.69
N GLY A 54 -1.46 -3.36 15.03
CA GLY A 54 -2.00 -4.17 16.12
C GLY A 54 -2.47 -5.52 15.61
N GLU A 55 -3.78 -5.63 15.38
CA GLU A 55 -4.39 -6.87 14.88
C GLU A 55 -3.94 -7.18 13.45
N ILE A 56 -3.53 -8.43 13.20
CA ILE A 56 -3.31 -8.93 11.84
C ILE A 56 -4.66 -9.30 11.25
N LYS A 57 -5.07 -8.57 10.21
CA LYS A 57 -6.31 -8.82 9.50
C LYS A 57 -6.05 -9.02 8.02
N GLU A 58 -6.57 -10.12 7.48
CA GLU A 58 -6.40 -10.50 6.07
C GLU A 58 -6.85 -9.38 5.12
N GLY A 59 -6.08 -9.14 4.06
CA GLY A 59 -6.38 -8.10 3.07
C GLY A 59 -6.20 -6.67 3.57
N THR A 60 -5.55 -6.47 4.72
CA THR A 60 -5.34 -5.14 5.30
C THR A 60 -3.91 -4.90 5.74
N GLY A 61 -3.55 -3.63 5.96
CA GLY A 61 -2.23 -3.25 6.45
C GLY A 61 -2.10 -1.75 6.61
N HIS A 62 -0.89 -1.25 6.77
CA HIS A 62 -0.61 0.18 6.82
C HIS A 62 0.67 0.56 6.10
N HIS A 63 0.81 1.85 5.81
CA HIS A 63 1.93 2.39 5.08
C HIS A 63 3.16 2.63 5.95
N HIS A 64 4.30 2.53 5.30
CA HIS A 64 5.60 3.00 5.76
C HIS A 64 6.27 3.76 4.62
N VAL A 65 7.11 4.73 4.95
CA VAL A 65 8.00 5.38 3.98
C VAL A 65 9.43 5.15 4.43
N VAL A 66 10.23 4.55 3.57
CA VAL A 66 11.68 4.38 3.75
C VAL A 66 12.40 5.47 2.97
N VAL A 67 13.07 6.35 3.69
CA VAL A 67 13.87 7.44 3.11
C VAL A 67 15.26 6.92 2.79
N ASP A 68 15.72 7.15 1.56
CA ASP A 68 17.03 6.73 1.05
C ASP A 68 17.33 5.23 1.22
N GLY A 69 16.26 4.41 1.23
CA GLY A 69 16.32 2.96 1.32
C GLY A 69 15.34 2.27 0.36
N GLY A 70 15.46 0.95 0.29
CA GLY A 70 14.71 0.11 -0.66
C GLY A 70 13.56 -0.66 -0.01
N PRO A 71 12.91 -1.53 -0.80
CA PRO A 71 11.85 -2.40 -0.31
C PRO A 71 12.38 -3.43 0.67
N ILE A 72 11.48 -3.90 1.53
CA ILE A 72 11.78 -4.87 2.59
C ILE A 72 11.16 -6.22 2.20
N ASP A 73 11.93 -7.29 2.38
CA ASP A 73 11.48 -8.65 2.07
C ASP A 73 10.21 -9.05 2.83
N ALA A 74 9.39 -9.89 2.20
CA ALA A 74 8.13 -10.34 2.77
C ALA A 74 8.33 -11.03 4.13
N GLY A 75 7.48 -10.68 5.10
CA GLY A 75 7.49 -11.21 6.46
C GLY A 75 8.55 -10.61 7.39
N GLN A 76 9.49 -9.83 6.87
CA GLN A 76 10.49 -9.13 7.69
C GLN A 76 9.87 -7.91 8.38
N PRO A 77 10.25 -7.62 9.64
CA PRO A 77 9.80 -6.42 10.32
C PRO A 77 10.35 -5.18 9.63
N VAL A 78 9.53 -4.15 9.49
CA VAL A 78 10.00 -2.82 9.12
C VAL A 78 10.84 -2.26 10.27
N PRO A 79 12.11 -1.87 10.05
CA PRO A 79 12.96 -1.32 11.09
C PRO A 79 12.32 -0.10 11.77
N ALA A 80 12.58 0.06 13.07
CA ALA A 80 12.17 1.23 13.84
C ALA A 80 13.38 2.15 14.05
N ASP A 81 13.70 2.93 13.03
CA ASP A 81 14.83 3.86 13.03
C ASP A 81 14.45 5.22 12.39
N ALA A 82 15.44 6.08 12.17
CA ALA A 82 15.21 7.44 11.68
C ALA A 82 14.80 7.51 10.20
N THR A 83 15.05 6.48 9.39
CA THR A 83 14.76 6.49 7.95
C THR A 83 13.52 5.69 7.58
N HIS A 84 13.04 4.83 8.49
CA HIS A 84 11.79 4.08 8.32
C HIS A 84 10.67 4.75 9.10
N LEU A 85 9.81 5.48 8.39
CA LEU A 85 8.70 6.23 8.97
C LEU A 85 7.44 5.36 9.00
N HIS A 86 6.79 5.29 10.18
CA HIS A 86 5.67 4.39 10.45
C HIS A 86 4.33 5.12 10.45
N PHE A 87 3.37 4.65 9.64
CA PHE A 87 2.00 5.19 9.57
C PHE A 87 0.98 4.18 10.12
N GLY A 88 1.32 3.58 11.26
CA GLY A 88 0.53 2.53 11.95
C GLY A 88 -0.83 2.97 12.51
N LYS A 89 -1.25 4.22 12.37
CA LYS A 89 -2.63 4.65 12.69
C LYS A 89 -3.52 4.65 11.45
N GLY A 90 -3.03 4.14 10.33
CA GLY A 90 -3.74 4.12 9.05
C GLY A 90 -3.68 5.45 8.32
N GLN A 91 -2.61 6.23 8.51
CA GLN A 91 -2.45 7.50 7.77
C GLN A 91 -2.17 7.21 6.30
N THR A 92 -2.85 7.97 5.43
CA THR A 92 -2.65 7.95 3.97
C THR A 92 -1.96 9.24 3.48
N GLU A 93 -1.65 10.15 4.39
CA GLU A 93 -0.99 11.42 4.10
C GLU A 93 -0.06 11.81 5.26
N THR A 94 1.05 12.45 4.93
CA THR A 94 1.99 13.01 5.90
C THR A 94 2.73 14.21 5.31
N THR A 95 3.42 14.95 6.17
CA THR A 95 4.39 15.96 5.77
C THR A 95 5.78 15.44 6.10
N LEU A 96 6.65 15.39 5.10
CA LEU A 96 8.07 15.07 5.29
C LEU A 96 8.90 16.34 5.27
N LYS A 97 9.98 16.33 6.05
CA LYS A 97 11.00 17.37 6.04
C LYS A 97 12.36 16.74 5.78
N LEU A 98 12.97 17.07 4.65
CA LEU A 98 14.25 16.51 4.21
C LEU A 98 15.27 17.62 3.95
N ALA A 99 16.54 17.23 3.97
CA ALA A 99 17.62 18.14 3.58
C ALA A 99 17.55 18.42 2.06
N PRO A 100 18.09 19.55 1.57
CA PRO A 100 18.18 19.78 0.14
C PRO A 100 19.05 18.71 -0.54
N GLY A 101 18.61 18.25 -1.71
CA GLY A 101 19.29 17.20 -2.46
C GLY A 101 18.35 16.15 -3.07
N LYS A 102 18.94 15.18 -3.76
CA LYS A 102 18.21 14.05 -4.34
C LYS A 102 18.00 12.98 -3.28
N HIS A 103 16.74 12.58 -3.08
CA HIS A 103 16.33 11.52 -2.16
C HIS A 103 15.52 10.45 -2.87
N THR A 104 15.56 9.21 -2.36
CA THR A 104 14.58 8.19 -2.73
C THR A 104 13.57 7.98 -1.62
N LEU A 105 12.30 7.80 -1.98
CA LEU A 105 11.24 7.44 -1.05
C LEU A 105 10.67 6.09 -1.50
N THR A 106 10.77 5.09 -0.64
CA THR A 106 10.13 3.78 -0.87
C THR A 106 8.90 3.65 0.01
N LEU A 107 7.72 3.66 -0.60
CA LEU A 107 6.48 3.29 0.05
C LEU A 107 6.48 1.77 0.26
N GLN A 108 6.21 1.33 1.48
CA GLN A 108 6.15 -0.08 1.85
C GLN A 108 4.84 -0.36 2.58
N PHE A 109 4.09 -1.38 2.14
CA PHE A 109 2.93 -1.88 2.90
C PHE A 109 3.33 -3.01 3.84
N ALA A 110 2.72 -3.04 5.02
CA ALA A 110 2.98 -4.06 6.03
C ALA A 110 1.72 -4.40 6.83
N ASP A 111 1.73 -5.58 7.47
CA ASP A 111 0.62 -6.09 8.28
C ASP A 111 0.49 -5.38 9.65
N GLY A 112 -0.46 -5.83 10.47
CA GLY A 112 -0.69 -5.29 11.81
C GLY A 112 0.54 -5.35 12.75
N GLN A 113 1.52 -6.22 12.48
CA GLN A 113 2.75 -6.35 13.26
C GLN A 113 3.95 -5.61 12.63
N HIS A 114 3.71 -4.74 11.65
CA HIS A 114 4.75 -4.07 10.86
C HIS A 114 5.64 -5.07 10.10
N ARG A 115 5.10 -6.22 9.69
CA ARG A 115 5.83 -7.14 8.80
C ARG A 115 5.51 -6.80 7.36
N SER A 116 6.55 -6.57 6.56
CA SER A 116 6.44 -6.22 5.15
C SER A 116 5.62 -7.26 4.39
N TYR A 117 4.76 -6.81 3.49
CA TYR A 117 4.14 -7.68 2.50
C TYR A 117 5.07 -8.01 1.31
N GLY A 118 6.29 -7.48 1.32
CA GLY A 118 7.32 -7.74 0.34
C GLY A 118 7.46 -6.65 -0.73
N PRO A 119 8.42 -6.84 -1.66
CA PRO A 119 8.70 -5.88 -2.73
C PRO A 119 7.52 -5.64 -3.68
N ASP A 120 6.65 -6.63 -3.90
CA ASP A 120 5.48 -6.49 -4.77
C ASP A 120 4.47 -5.44 -4.25
N LEU A 121 4.45 -5.22 -2.92
CA LEU A 121 3.62 -4.22 -2.25
C LEU A 121 4.48 -3.04 -1.78
N SER A 122 5.37 -2.61 -2.66
CA SER A 122 6.20 -1.42 -2.52
C SER A 122 6.22 -0.57 -3.79
N GLN A 123 6.58 0.70 -3.65
CA GLN A 123 6.92 1.57 -4.78
C GLN A 123 8.04 2.52 -4.37
N THR A 124 9.08 2.64 -5.19
CA THR A 124 10.14 3.63 -5.00
C THR A 124 9.97 4.77 -5.99
N ILE A 125 10.10 6.00 -5.49
CA ILE A 125 10.22 7.22 -6.29
C ILE A 125 11.47 7.99 -5.90
N THR A 126 11.91 8.87 -6.78
CA THR A 126 12.93 9.89 -6.52
C THR A 126 12.25 11.25 -6.32
N VAL A 127 12.75 12.05 -5.39
CA VAL A 127 12.40 13.47 -5.25
C VAL A 127 13.65 14.34 -5.20
N ASN A 128 13.56 15.55 -5.73
CA ASN A 128 14.62 16.56 -5.66
C ASN A 128 14.17 17.65 -4.68
N VAL A 129 14.82 17.74 -3.53
CA VAL A 129 14.46 18.68 -2.47
C VAL A 129 15.26 19.97 -2.64
N GLU A 130 14.57 21.10 -2.70
CA GLU A 130 15.15 22.45 -2.87
C GLU A 130 14.62 23.46 -1.82
#